data_AF-A0A0C3BF51-F1
#
_entry.id   AF-A0A0C3BF51-F1
#
_cell.length_a   1.000
_cell.length_b   1.000
_cell.length_c   1.000
_cell.angle_alpha   90.00
_cell.angle_beta   90.00
_cell.angle_gamma   90.00
#
_symmetry.space_group_name_H-M   'P 1'
#
loop_
_entity.id
_entity.type
_entity.pdbx_description
1 polymer ?
#
loop_
_entity_poly.entity_id
_entity_poly.type
_entity_poly.pdbx_seq_one_letter_code
_entity_poly.pdbx_strand_id
1 'polypeptide(L)'
;SELRRQKRISERQADTTCFACRKKGHAAKDCPISRLDDSLEDEEGSKVVSGVGMCYRCGSTRHTLSRCKKQSNPSDPLPFAACFVCHGKGHLASSCPQNKAKGIYPKGGSCKLCGETSHLAKNCGLMKNGQHS
;
A
#
# COMPACT_ATOMS: atom_id res chain seq x y z
N SER A 1 -24.62 11.31 -18.80
CA SER A 1 -23.91 11.07 -20.07
C SER A 1 -22.76 10.11 -19.83
N GLU A 2 -22.67 9.07 -20.65
CA GLU A 2 -21.65 8.02 -20.61
C GLU A 2 -20.22 8.58 -20.81
N LEU A 3 -20.08 9.63 -21.62
CA LEU A 3 -18.80 10.31 -21.84
C LEU A 3 -18.15 10.82 -20.54
N ARG A 4 -18.95 11.44 -19.66
CA ARG A 4 -18.46 11.89 -18.34
C ARG A 4 -18.07 10.72 -17.43
N ARG A 5 -18.71 9.56 -17.58
CA ARG A 5 -18.36 8.34 -16.83
C ARG A 5 -17.04 7.75 -17.32
N GLN A 6 -16.88 7.58 -18.64
CA GLN A 6 -15.64 7.09 -19.25
C GLN A 6 -14.45 8.00 -18.93
N LYS A 7 -14.62 9.33 -19.03
CA LYS A 7 -13.57 10.29 -18.65
C LYS A 7 -13.08 10.07 -17.22
N ARG A 8 -14.00 9.98 -16.25
CA ARG A 8 -13.65 9.74 -14.84
C ARG A 8 -12.98 8.38 -14.60
N ILE A 9 -13.33 7.35 -15.37
CA ILE A 9 -12.67 6.04 -15.29
C ILE A 9 -11.23 6.15 -15.82
N SER A 10 -11.03 6.79 -16.98
CA SER A 10 -9.70 6.99 -17.58
C SER A 10 -8.79 7.83 -16.68
N GLU A 11 -9.30 8.93 -16.11
CA GLU A 11 -8.57 9.79 -15.17
C GLU A 11 -8.17 9.00 -13.92
N ARG A 12 -9.08 8.19 -13.38
CA ARG A 12 -8.76 7.33 -12.23
C ARG A 12 -7.69 6.30 -12.56
N GLN A 13 -7.75 5.65 -13.73
CA GLN A 13 -6.72 4.70 -14.16
C GLN A 13 -5.37 5.40 -14.35
N ALA A 14 -5.35 6.56 -14.99
CA ALA A 14 -4.16 7.39 -15.17
C ALA A 14 -3.52 7.79 -13.84
N ASP A 15 -4.31 8.15 -12.83
CA ASP A 15 -3.82 8.50 -11.49
C ASP A 15 -3.58 7.29 -10.56
N THR A 16 -3.96 6.08 -10.98
CA THR A 16 -3.72 4.87 -10.20
C THR A 16 -2.22 4.65 -10.11
N THR A 17 -1.71 4.63 -8.88
CA THR A 17 -0.29 4.39 -8.61
C THR A 17 -0.08 2.90 -8.36
N CYS A 18 0.85 2.32 -9.10
CA CYS A 18 1.22 0.93 -8.94
C CYS A 18 1.96 0.72 -7.61
N PHE A 19 1.43 -0.17 -6.76
CA PHE A 19 2.07 -0.50 -5.48
C PHE A 19 3.36 -1.32 -5.62
N ALA A 20 3.64 -1.86 -6.81
CA ALA A 20 4.85 -2.63 -7.10
C ALA A 20 6.01 -1.73 -7.55
N CYS A 21 5.80 -0.93 -8.61
CA CYS A 21 6.87 -0.14 -9.25
C CYS A 21 6.73 1.39 -9.07
N ARG A 22 5.70 1.87 -8.36
CA ARG A 22 5.41 3.30 -8.10
C ARG A 22 5.07 4.17 -9.32
N LYS A 23 5.05 3.60 -10.53
CA LYS A 23 4.60 4.31 -11.74
C LYS A 23 3.07 4.47 -11.72
N LYS A 24 2.60 5.59 -12.27
CA LYS A 24 1.18 5.87 -12.49
C LYS A 24 0.66 5.17 -13.76
N GLY A 25 -0.65 5.08 -13.90
CA GLY A 25 -1.33 4.57 -15.10
C GLY A 25 -1.68 3.09 -15.06
N HIS A 26 -1.33 2.36 -13.99
CA HIS A 26 -1.69 0.94 -13.85
C HIS A 26 -1.76 0.51 -12.37
N ALA A 27 -2.55 -0.52 -12.09
CA ALA A 27 -2.58 -1.17 -10.79
C ALA A 27 -1.44 -2.20 -10.67
N ALA A 28 -1.11 -2.61 -9.44
CA ALA A 28 -0.07 -3.63 -9.23
C ALA A 28 -0.33 -4.96 -9.94
N LYS A 29 -1.59 -5.31 -10.21
CA LYS A 29 -1.97 -6.51 -10.98
C LYS A 29 -1.59 -6.43 -12.47
N ASP A 30 -1.56 -5.21 -12.99
CA ASP A 30 -1.28 -4.89 -14.39
C ASP A 30 0.12 -4.28 -14.52
N CYS A 31 0.99 -4.51 -13.52
CA CYS A 31 2.33 -3.97 -13.54
C CYS A 31 3.18 -4.71 -14.57
N PRO A 32 3.73 -4.00 -15.58
CA PRO A 32 4.58 -4.63 -16.59
C PRO A 32 5.93 -5.07 -16.01
N ILE A 33 6.33 -4.50 -14.87
CA ILE A 33 7.62 -4.77 -14.21
C ILE A 33 7.53 -5.96 -13.24
N SER A 34 6.36 -6.21 -12.65
CA SER A 34 6.21 -7.29 -11.65
C SER A 34 6.10 -8.70 -12.25
N ARG A 35 5.99 -8.80 -13.58
CA ARG A 35 5.92 -10.07 -14.33
C ARG A 35 7.27 -10.53 -14.87
N LEU A 36 8.35 -9.78 -14.66
CA LEU A 36 9.71 -10.22 -14.96
C LEU A 36 10.18 -11.13 -13.81
N ASP A 37 9.70 -12.35 -13.88
CA ASP A 37 10.10 -13.51 -13.11
C ASP A 37 11.42 -14.05 -13.69
N ASP A 38 12.42 -14.17 -12.83
CA ASP A 38 13.39 -15.29 -12.77
C ASP A 38 14.40 -15.55 -13.91
N SER A 39 14.96 -14.55 -14.61
CA SER A 39 16.01 -14.86 -15.61
C SER A 39 17.12 -13.84 -15.90
N LEU A 40 17.38 -12.80 -15.10
CA LEU A 40 18.54 -11.93 -15.35
C LEU A 40 19.29 -11.59 -14.06
N GLU A 41 20.46 -12.23 -13.92
CA GLU A 41 21.52 -11.88 -13.00
C GLU A 41 22.20 -10.62 -13.54
N ASP A 42 21.81 -9.44 -13.05
CA ASP A 42 22.56 -8.21 -13.28
C ASP A 42 23.10 -7.67 -11.96
N GLU A 43 24.43 -7.59 -11.93
CA GLU A 43 25.34 -7.12 -10.87
C GLU A 43 25.20 -5.61 -10.61
N GLU A 44 24.02 -5.13 -10.19
CA GLU A 44 23.89 -3.89 -9.42
C GLU A 44 22.53 -3.79 -8.69
N GLY A 45 22.45 -4.43 -7.52
CA GLY A 45 22.04 -3.70 -6.31
C GLY A 45 20.60 -3.23 -6.09
N SER A 46 19.57 -3.61 -6.86
CA SER A 46 18.17 -3.40 -6.41
C SER A 46 17.17 -4.40 -6.98
N LYS A 47 17.12 -5.59 -6.38
CA LYS A 47 15.98 -6.52 -6.48
C LYS A 47 14.73 -5.81 -5.97
N VAL A 48 13.96 -5.16 -6.85
CA VAL A 48 12.58 -4.76 -6.56
C VAL A 48 11.73 -6.03 -6.66
N VAL A 49 11.91 -6.93 -5.69
CA VAL A 49 10.89 -7.94 -5.39
C VAL A 49 9.64 -7.11 -5.11
N SER A 50 8.72 -7.14 -6.06
CA SER A 50 7.45 -6.45 -5.96
C SER A 50 6.70 -7.11 -4.81
N GLY A 51 6.92 -6.63 -3.58
CA GLY A 51 6.36 -7.23 -2.35
C GLY A 51 4.84 -7.10 -2.23
N VAL A 52 4.17 -6.74 -3.32
CA VAL A 52 2.72 -6.67 -3.41
C VAL A 52 2.17 -8.09 -3.41
N GLY A 53 1.50 -8.45 -2.33
CA GLY A 53 0.90 -9.78 -2.18
C GLY A 53 1.80 -10.79 -1.45
N MET A 54 3.01 -10.42 -1.07
CA MET A 54 3.81 -11.25 -0.15
C MET A 54 3.47 -10.96 1.31
N CYS A 55 3.63 -11.96 2.15
CA CYS A 55 3.53 -11.83 3.59
C CYS A 55 4.72 -11.03 4.09
N TYR A 56 4.45 -9.82 4.59
CA TYR A 56 5.48 -8.93 5.13
C TYR A 56 6.18 -9.46 6.39
N ARG A 57 5.63 -10.50 7.04
CA ARG A 57 6.25 -11.14 8.21
C ARG A 57 7.21 -12.27 7.85
N CYS A 58 6.90 -13.05 6.82
CA CYS A 58 7.65 -14.27 6.53
C CYS A 58 8.16 -14.41 5.08
N GLY A 59 7.84 -13.45 4.23
CA GLY A 59 8.25 -13.39 2.83
C GLY A 59 7.46 -14.27 1.87
N SER A 60 6.49 -15.06 2.35
CA SER A 60 5.73 -15.97 1.49
C SER A 60 4.71 -15.24 0.61
N THR A 61 4.65 -15.55 -0.68
CA THR A 61 3.61 -15.06 -1.61
C THR A 61 2.28 -15.82 -1.53
N ARG A 62 2.21 -16.90 -0.73
CA ARG A 62 1.02 -17.76 -0.62
C ARG A 62 -0.08 -17.18 0.29
N HIS A 63 0.27 -16.23 1.16
CA HIS A 63 -0.66 -15.66 2.11
C HIS A 63 -0.28 -14.21 2.45
N THR A 64 -1.25 -13.45 2.98
CA THR A 64 -1.02 -12.10 3.48
C THR A 64 -0.67 -12.12 4.97
N LEU A 65 -0.21 -10.98 5.50
CA LEU A 65 0.11 -10.83 6.93
C LEU A 65 -1.00 -11.33 7.87
N SER A 66 -2.27 -11.09 7.51
CA SER A 66 -3.44 -11.49 8.31
C SER A 66 -3.62 -13.00 8.41
N ARG A 67 -3.13 -13.77 7.43
CA ARG A 67 -3.20 -15.24 7.39
C ARG A 67 -1.85 -15.89 7.69
N CYS A 68 -0.88 -15.12 8.18
CA CYS A 68 0.44 -15.62 8.52
C CYS A 68 0.40 -16.38 9.84
N LYS A 69 0.68 -17.69 9.77
CA LYS A 69 0.79 -18.57 10.95
C LYS A 69 2.15 -18.46 11.67
N LYS A 70 3.16 -17.83 11.05
CA LYS A 70 4.45 -17.61 11.73
C LYS A 70 4.30 -16.59 12.86
N GLN A 71 4.96 -16.89 13.97
CA GLN A 71 5.06 -15.99 15.12
C GLN A 71 5.74 -14.68 14.71
N SER A 72 5.30 -13.57 15.29
CA SER A 72 5.95 -12.27 15.09
C SER A 72 7.20 -12.20 15.97
N ASN A 73 8.33 -11.83 15.37
CA ASN A 73 9.51 -11.50 16.15
C ASN A 73 9.31 -10.16 16.85
N PRO A 74 9.61 -10.03 18.16
CA PRO A 74 9.42 -8.77 18.89
C PRO A 74 10.31 -7.63 18.37
N SER A 75 11.53 -7.96 17.95
CA SER A 75 12.52 -6.98 17.49
C SER A 75 12.29 -6.51 16.05
N ASP A 76 11.74 -7.38 15.19
CA ASP A 76 11.39 -7.04 13.81
C ASP A 76 10.12 -7.80 13.39
N PRO A 77 8.93 -7.21 13.62
CA PRO A 77 7.67 -7.88 13.36
C PRO A 77 7.35 -8.01 11.87
N LEU A 78 7.96 -7.18 11.01
CA LEU A 78 7.67 -7.09 9.58
C LEU A 78 8.96 -6.94 8.74
N PRO A 79 9.89 -7.91 8.79
CA PRO A 79 11.20 -7.82 8.13
C PRO A 79 11.10 -7.61 6.61
N PHE A 80 10.03 -8.12 5.99
CA PHE A 80 9.80 -8.01 4.56
C PHE A 80 8.88 -6.83 4.19
N ALA A 81 8.38 -6.06 5.17
CA ALA A 81 7.67 -4.81 4.85
C ALA A 81 8.68 -3.75 4.40
N ALA A 82 8.37 -3.09 3.29
CA ALA A 82 9.04 -1.87 2.86
C ALA A 82 8.06 -0.70 2.99
N CYS A 83 8.49 0.36 3.67
CA CYS A 83 7.69 1.55 3.85
C CYS A 83 7.55 2.32 2.54
N PHE A 84 6.32 2.61 2.14
CA PHE A 84 6.05 3.35 0.91
C PHE A 84 6.48 4.82 0.98
N VAL A 85 6.60 5.39 2.18
CA VAL A 85 6.94 6.81 2.38
C VAL A 85 8.45 7.00 2.46
N CYS A 86 9.13 6.27 3.36
CA CYS A 86 10.57 6.45 3.59
C CYS A 86 11.47 5.44 2.89
N HIS A 87 10.91 4.41 2.25
CA HIS A 87 11.64 3.29 1.65
C HIS A 87 12.42 2.40 2.64
N GLY A 88 12.35 2.68 3.95
CA GLY A 88 12.92 1.82 4.98
C GLY A 88 12.21 0.47 5.10
N LYS A 89 12.89 -0.53 5.65
CA LYS A 89 12.34 -1.87 5.91
C LYS A 89 11.81 -2.00 7.35
N GLY A 90 11.09 -3.09 7.66
CA GLY A 90 10.63 -3.39 9.03
C GLY A 90 9.28 -2.77 9.42
N HIS A 91 8.69 -1.92 8.57
CA HIS A 91 7.43 -1.24 8.89
C HIS A 91 6.62 -0.83 7.64
N LEU A 92 5.33 -0.57 7.85
CA LEU A 92 4.43 -0.04 6.82
C LEU A 92 4.30 1.49 6.94
N ALA A 93 3.84 2.14 5.87
CA ALA A 93 3.64 3.61 5.85
C ALA A 93 2.76 4.15 6.98
N SER A 94 1.82 3.34 7.47
CA SER A 94 0.96 3.67 8.62
C SER A 94 1.72 3.77 9.95
N SER A 95 2.83 3.04 10.07
CA SER A 95 3.66 2.98 11.28
C SER A 95 5.02 3.65 11.06
N CYS A 96 5.14 4.44 9.98
CA CYS A 96 6.41 5.08 9.64
C CYS A 96 6.68 6.29 10.54
N PRO A 97 7.83 6.34 11.22
CA PRO A 97 8.17 7.45 12.11
C PRO A 97 8.26 8.79 11.38
N GLN A 98 8.72 8.79 10.12
CA GLN A 98 8.80 9.99 9.28
C GLN A 98 7.44 10.45 8.73
N ASN A 99 6.43 9.59 8.78
CA ASN A 99 5.08 9.89 8.29
C ASN A 99 4.10 10.22 9.43
N LYS A 100 4.56 10.32 10.69
CA LYS A 100 3.71 10.58 11.86
C LYS A 100 2.85 11.83 11.70
N ALA A 101 3.38 12.90 11.09
CA ALA A 101 2.65 14.15 10.88
C ALA A 101 1.50 14.04 9.86
N LYS A 102 1.63 13.15 8.86
CA LYS A 102 0.61 12.97 7.80
C LYS A 102 -0.29 11.76 8.05
N GLY A 103 0.03 10.94 9.04
CA GLY A 103 -0.70 9.74 9.41
C GLY A 103 -0.85 8.78 8.24
N ILE A 104 -2.03 8.20 8.06
CA ILE A 104 -2.31 7.27 6.96
C ILE A 104 -2.45 7.93 5.58
N TYR A 105 -2.32 9.26 5.48
CA TYR A 105 -2.48 10.03 4.24
C TYR A 105 -1.11 10.46 3.68
N PRO A 106 -0.49 9.70 2.73
CA PRO A 106 0.88 9.96 2.29
C PRO A 106 1.07 11.34 1.63
N LYS A 107 0.00 11.86 1.00
CA LYS A 107 -0.04 13.18 0.36
C LYS A 107 -0.54 14.29 1.31
N GLY A 108 -0.69 14.00 2.60
CA GLY A 108 -1.35 14.87 3.56
C GLY A 108 -2.87 14.82 3.45
N GLY A 109 -3.52 15.49 4.41
CA GLY A 109 -4.97 15.47 4.58
C GLY A 109 -5.39 14.77 5.85
N SER A 110 -6.69 14.80 6.10
CA SER A 110 -7.32 14.22 7.28
C SER A 110 -8.68 13.62 6.93
N CYS A 111 -9.23 12.86 7.87
CA CYS A 111 -10.60 12.42 7.82
C CYS A 111 -11.52 13.65 7.70
N LYS A 112 -12.32 13.71 6.64
CA LYS A 112 -13.22 14.85 6.40
C LYS A 112 -14.36 14.98 7.41
N LEU A 113 -14.54 13.99 8.28
CA LEU A 113 -15.60 13.97 9.28
C LEU A 113 -15.12 14.42 10.65
N CYS A 114 -13.96 13.94 11.10
CA CYS A 114 -13.43 14.25 12.43
C CYS A 114 -12.08 14.98 12.43
N GLY A 115 -11.44 15.17 11.28
CA GLY A 115 -10.15 15.85 11.18
C GLY A 115 -8.93 15.00 11.56
N GLU A 116 -9.09 13.74 11.95
CA GLU A 116 -7.95 12.89 12.31
C GLU A 116 -7.20 12.33 11.10
N THR A 117 -5.90 12.11 11.27
CA THR A 117 -5.02 11.50 10.25
C THR A 117 -4.77 10.00 10.50
N SER A 118 -5.36 9.43 11.55
CA SER A 118 -5.17 8.04 12.00
C SER A 118 -5.93 7.01 11.16
N HIS A 119 -7.00 7.41 10.48
CA HIS A 119 -7.90 6.53 9.73
C HIS A 119 -8.40 7.16 8.44
N LEU A 120 -8.79 6.31 7.48
CA LEU A 120 -9.49 6.77 6.27
C LEU A 120 -10.92 7.15 6.64
N ALA A 121 -11.50 8.17 5.98
CA ALA A 121 -12.87 8.62 6.23
C ALA A 121 -13.90 7.47 6.24
N LYS A 122 -13.73 6.44 5.40
CA LYS A 122 -14.57 5.22 5.36
C LYS A 122 -14.60 4.41 6.66
N ASN A 123 -13.57 4.53 7.48
CA ASN A 123 -13.41 3.83 8.75
C ASN A 123 -13.62 4.76 9.94
N CYS A 124 -14.09 5.99 9.70
CA CYS A 124 -14.37 6.95 10.77
C CYS A 124 -15.52 6.43 11.63
N GLY A 125 -15.37 6.47 12.95
CA GLY A 125 -16.44 6.10 13.89
C GLY A 125 -17.71 6.94 13.67
N LEU A 126 -17.56 8.20 13.26
CA LEU A 126 -18.68 9.08 12.92
C LEU A 126 -19.48 8.57 11.70
N MET A 127 -18.88 7.81 10.78
CA MET A 127 -19.66 7.16 9.71
C MET A 127 -20.51 6.00 10.24
N LYS A 128 -20.02 5.26 11.24
CA LYS A 128 -20.74 4.10 11.80
C LYS A 128 -22.00 4.52 12.57
N ASN A 129 -22.07 5.75 13.05
CA ASN A 129 -23.25 6.28 13.75
C ASN A 129 -24.37 6.76 12.79
N GLY A 130 -24.18 6.70 11.47
CA GLY A 130 -25.17 7.11 10.47
C GLY A 130 -25.86 5.98 9.71
N GLN A 131 -25.70 4.72 10.14
CA GLN A 131 -26.35 3.56 9.52
C GLN A 131 -26.95 2.62 10.59
N HIS A 132 -27.91 3.15 11.36
CA HIS A 132 -29.04 2.37 11.88
C HIS A 132 -30.10 3.34 12.44
N SER A 133 -30.93 3.88 11.55
CA SER A 133 -32.32 4.35 11.79
C SER A 133 -32.92 4.69 10.44
#